data_AF-A0AAN9UEC9-F1
#
_entry.id   AF-A0AAN9UEC9-F1
#
_cell.length_a   1.000
_cell.length_b   1.000
_cell.length_c   1.000
_cell.angle_alpha   90.00
_cell.angle_beta   90.00
_cell.angle_gamma   90.00
#
_symmetry.space_group_name_H-M   'P 1'
#
loop_
_entity.id
_entity.type
_entity.pdbx_description
1 polymer ?
#
loop_
_entity_poly.entity_id
_entity_poly.type
_entity_poly.pdbx_seq_one_letter_code
_entity_poly.pdbx_strand_id
1 'polypeptide(L)'
;MLDSSRLFRIFKYLVLVLLVISAVPFLNHPTTRERYAQVLRSFKNEKRLFVADYLESEIDGSFDGRELAKLCASKVWRPEDKALILTCEPVTGGIAAVKNGILHCIRFSIEIGAQLVLPRIIRRSPADISNIIGDPYAKGQPIDYMFSSEHLLASLRDHCPQMRVHRSLDDLYDRPTLLKPLAVNLAMLTDRFTDVDGQMVPDVAVAVAGGLRARFDDLYARELPPESRRYPVRVDLQNAQGAPFTWPAAGDGEAARQDFGRLLRVREDLRVLAASALYNLARRFGLPLDPRGGLAGSLRHAHGDKGVGKGGGGTAAAAPVAAAAAAAAAAGRAAETKHAGIAGDADTARLVGVHLRTEMDALGRGLGFPGYDSQASYFLGYLESSGAGTGAGQGVAGSSSGSGSGGGGSKEREGRVVYLATGLLPGDDDVRRFRAQAAELNATVVTKREVLGAGEVAVLNNHLTWDQRALVDYEILLRVGFLVGVVESSFAWNVAMRRGNARGGDGGGSGLGGVGKHDGGYLGLPEEKPWESTMGLDSQKLVMWDDRYSRLYGRAGRAAVIFKGMWP
;
A
#
# COMPACT_ATOMS: atom_id res chain seq x y z
N MET A 1 25.29 58.08 39.41
CA MET A 1 25.03 57.04 40.41
C MET A 1 23.62 56.53 40.19
N LEU A 2 23.45 55.28 39.74
CA LEU A 2 22.13 54.66 39.63
C LEU A 2 21.59 54.47 41.05
N ASP A 3 20.39 54.99 41.31
CA ASP A 3 19.68 54.84 42.58
C ASP A 3 19.55 53.35 42.96
N SER A 4 19.91 53.00 44.20
CA SER A 4 20.04 51.61 44.70
C SER A 4 18.79 50.77 44.43
N SER A 5 17.63 51.41 44.43
CA SER A 5 16.32 50.82 44.14
C SER A 5 16.19 50.30 42.70
N ARG A 6 16.80 50.98 41.72
CA ARG A 6 16.79 50.59 40.30
C ARG A 6 17.77 49.47 40.05
N LEU A 7 18.94 49.50 40.70
CA LEU A 7 19.96 48.45 40.59
C LEU A 7 19.44 47.10 41.11
N PHE A 8 18.72 47.11 42.23
CA PHE A 8 18.12 45.90 42.80
C PHE A 8 17.03 45.29 41.90
N ARG A 9 16.20 46.13 41.26
CA ARG A 9 15.19 45.64 40.29
C ARG A 9 15.86 45.04 39.06
N ILE A 10 16.86 45.71 38.50
CA ILE A 10 17.61 45.21 37.35
C ILE A 10 18.27 43.88 37.70
N PHE A 11 18.92 43.77 38.86
CA PHE A 11 19.53 42.53 39.32
C PHE A 11 18.50 41.39 39.46
N LYS A 12 17.32 41.66 40.03
CA LYS A 12 16.23 40.67 40.15
C LYS A 12 15.80 40.12 38.79
N TYR A 13 15.62 40.98 37.79
CA TYR A 13 15.26 40.54 36.43
C TYR A 13 16.43 39.84 35.74
N LEU A 14 17.66 40.30 35.95
CA LEU A 14 18.86 39.68 35.38
C LEU A 14 19.04 38.25 35.89
N VAL A 15 18.83 38.00 37.19
CA VAL A 15 18.87 36.65 37.79
C VAL A 15 17.81 35.74 37.17
N LEU A 16 16.60 36.26 36.94
CA LEU A 16 15.50 35.50 36.35
C LEU A 16 15.78 35.15 34.88
N VAL A 17 16.32 36.11 34.12
CA VAL A 17 16.75 35.91 32.73
C VAL A 17 17.92 34.92 32.65
N LEU A 18 18.91 35.04 33.53
CA LEU A 18 20.03 34.09 33.61
C LEU A 18 19.58 32.69 33.99
N LEU A 19 18.59 32.55 34.89
CA LEU A 19 17.97 31.27 35.21
C LEU A 19 17.29 30.65 33.98
N VAL A 20 16.50 31.42 33.24
CA VAL A 20 15.86 30.94 32.00
C VAL A 20 16.90 30.54 30.95
N ILE A 21 17.92 31.38 30.73
CA ILE A 21 19.02 31.09 29.79
C ILE A 21 19.79 29.83 30.21
N SER A 22 20.04 29.64 31.51
CA SER A 22 20.72 28.44 32.03
C SER A 22 19.86 27.17 31.97
N ALA A 23 18.52 27.32 32.02
CA ALA A 23 17.59 26.20 31.93
C ALA A 23 17.41 25.69 30.49
N VAL A 24 17.56 26.54 29.47
CA VAL A 24 17.39 26.15 28.05
C VAL A 24 18.35 25.02 27.62
N PRO A 25 19.67 25.06 27.90
CA PRO A 25 20.58 23.94 27.62
C PRO A 25 20.20 22.66 28.37
N PHE A 26 19.76 22.80 29.63
CA PHE A 26 19.36 21.67 30.47
C PHE A 26 18.09 20.98 29.94
N LEU A 27 17.12 21.76 29.45
CA LEU A 27 15.88 21.27 28.83
C LEU A 27 16.10 20.71 27.42
N ASN A 28 17.08 21.23 26.69
CA ASN A 28 17.47 20.73 25.36
C ASN A 28 18.37 19.50 25.41
N HIS A 29 18.81 19.07 26.60
CA HIS A 29 19.57 17.85 26.75
C HIS A 29 18.68 16.62 26.43
N PRO A 30 19.11 15.69 25.55
CA PRO A 30 18.25 14.62 25.04
C PRO A 30 17.61 13.76 26.14
N THR A 31 18.40 13.38 27.15
CA THR A 31 17.95 12.57 28.29
C THR A 31 16.92 13.28 29.17
N THR A 32 17.05 14.60 29.34
CA THR A 32 16.09 15.42 30.10
C THR A 32 14.79 15.57 29.32
N ARG A 33 14.89 15.83 28.01
CA ARG A 33 13.75 15.94 27.10
C ARG A 33 12.93 14.66 27.06
N GLU A 34 13.56 13.51 27.01
CA GLU A 34 12.90 12.19 27.07
C GLU A 34 12.15 11.97 28.39
N ARG A 35 12.80 12.28 29.53
CA ARG A 35 12.16 12.16 30.85
C ARG A 35 10.96 13.09 31.02
N TYR A 36 11.08 14.35 30.59
CA TYR A 36 9.94 15.28 30.63
C TYR A 36 8.83 14.87 29.67
N ALA A 37 9.16 14.39 28.48
CA ALA A 37 8.17 13.85 27.54
C ALA A 37 7.44 12.65 28.16
N GLN A 38 8.13 11.76 28.87
CA GLN A 38 7.54 10.62 29.57
C GLN A 38 6.59 11.04 30.69
N VAL A 39 6.98 12.04 31.51
CA VAL A 39 6.12 12.59 32.58
C VAL A 39 4.93 13.35 32.01
N LEU A 40 5.11 14.20 30.99
CA LEU A 40 3.98 14.90 30.36
C LEU A 40 3.04 13.95 29.60
N ARG A 41 3.56 12.81 29.12
CA ARG A 41 2.74 11.73 28.54
C ARG A 41 1.82 11.13 29.60
N SER A 42 2.22 10.96 30.86
CA SER A 42 1.32 10.40 31.90
C SER A 42 0.09 11.27 32.19
N PHE A 43 0.10 12.55 31.81
CA PHE A 43 -1.04 13.47 31.96
C PHE A 43 -1.88 13.65 30.69
N LYS A 44 -1.50 13.04 29.55
CA LYS A 44 -2.26 13.11 28.29
C LYS A 44 -3.25 11.96 28.19
N ASN A 45 -4.44 12.25 27.64
CA ASN A 45 -5.44 11.23 27.31
C ASN A 45 -4.80 10.12 26.44
N GLU A 46 -4.89 8.86 26.86
CA GLU A 46 -4.31 7.68 26.19
C GLU A 46 -4.63 7.64 24.69
N LYS A 47 -5.88 7.95 24.31
CA LYS A 47 -6.29 8.01 22.91
C LYS A 47 -5.51 9.07 22.13
N ARG A 48 -5.28 10.25 22.72
CA ARG A 48 -4.54 11.34 22.06
C ARG A 48 -3.08 10.97 21.85
N LEU A 49 -2.47 10.24 22.78
CA LEU A 49 -1.11 9.73 22.63
C LEU A 49 -1.02 8.69 21.53
N PHE A 50 -1.93 7.71 21.55
CA PHE A 50 -2.01 6.69 20.50
C PHE A 50 -2.15 7.32 19.11
N VAL A 51 -3.04 8.31 18.96
CA VAL A 51 -3.23 9.03 17.70
C VAL A 51 -1.97 9.80 17.31
N ALA A 52 -1.32 10.49 18.24
CA ALA A 52 -0.07 11.22 17.94
C ALA A 52 1.05 10.27 17.49
N ASP A 53 1.24 9.15 18.19
CA ASP A 53 2.26 8.15 17.86
C ASP A 53 1.95 7.45 16.51
N TYR A 54 0.67 7.28 16.18
CA TYR A 54 0.23 6.76 14.88
C TYR A 54 0.58 7.70 13.73
N LEU A 55 0.41 9.00 13.94
CA LEU A 55 0.59 10.00 12.89
C LEU A 55 2.06 10.32 12.61
N GLU A 56 2.95 10.06 13.56
CA GLU A 56 4.40 10.31 13.48
C GLU A 56 5.04 9.69 12.23
N SER A 57 4.63 8.47 11.89
CA SER A 57 5.17 7.74 10.74
C SER A 57 4.10 6.93 10.03
N GLU A 58 4.41 6.40 8.85
CA GLU A 58 3.58 5.35 8.24
C GLU A 58 3.90 3.99 8.87
N ILE A 59 3.22 2.93 8.42
CA ILE A 59 3.48 1.57 8.91
C ILE A 59 4.91 1.11 8.64
N ASP A 60 5.52 1.64 7.58
CA ASP A 60 6.89 1.38 7.14
C ASP A 60 7.91 2.37 7.77
N GLY A 61 7.51 3.13 8.80
CA GLY A 61 8.34 4.16 9.42
C GLY A 61 8.36 5.49 8.66
N SER A 62 9.44 6.27 8.83
CA SER A 62 9.62 7.58 8.19
C SER A 62 9.94 7.44 6.70
N PHE A 63 9.52 8.41 5.89
CA PHE A 63 9.78 8.42 4.45
C PHE A 63 11.29 8.46 4.16
N ASP A 64 11.80 7.57 3.30
CA ASP A 64 13.22 7.43 2.98
C ASP A 64 13.46 7.75 1.50
N GLY A 65 13.44 9.04 1.16
CA GLY A 65 13.54 9.49 -0.23
C GLY A 65 14.89 9.29 -0.92
N ARG A 66 15.76 8.39 -0.43
CA ARG A 66 17.07 8.09 -1.06
C ARG A 66 16.92 7.53 -2.47
N GLU A 67 15.98 6.61 -2.68
CA GLU A 67 15.75 6.01 -4.00
C GLU A 67 15.14 7.02 -4.98
N LEU A 68 14.25 7.89 -4.51
CA LEU A 68 13.75 9.02 -5.28
C LEU A 68 14.90 9.97 -5.68
N ALA A 69 15.80 10.29 -4.75
CA ALA A 69 16.94 11.16 -5.04
C ALA A 69 17.90 10.56 -6.07
N LYS A 70 18.21 9.26 -5.97
CA LYS A 70 18.99 8.54 -6.98
C LYS A 70 18.30 8.56 -8.34
N LEU A 71 16.99 8.30 -8.36
CA LEU A 71 16.21 8.31 -9.58
C LEU A 71 16.28 9.70 -10.24
N CYS A 72 15.99 10.78 -9.52
CA CYS A 72 16.01 12.13 -10.09
C CYS A 72 17.42 12.57 -10.52
N ALA A 73 18.47 12.19 -9.78
CA ALA A 73 19.86 12.48 -10.16
C ALA A 73 20.31 11.71 -11.43
N SER A 74 19.70 10.55 -11.71
CA SER A 74 20.03 9.75 -12.90
C SER A 74 19.48 10.31 -14.22
N LYS A 75 18.62 11.33 -14.16
CA LYS A 75 17.90 11.85 -15.33
C LYS A 75 18.49 13.16 -15.83
N VAL A 76 18.32 13.40 -17.13
CA VAL A 76 18.70 14.67 -17.77
C VAL A 76 17.49 15.62 -17.74
N TRP A 77 17.59 16.62 -16.89
CA TRP A 77 16.57 17.66 -16.72
C TRP A 77 16.67 18.74 -17.79
N ARG A 78 15.53 19.21 -18.30
CA ARG A 78 15.49 20.30 -19.27
C ARG A 78 15.76 21.64 -18.55
N PRO A 79 16.60 22.52 -19.10
CA PRO A 79 16.86 23.83 -18.51
C PRO A 79 15.60 24.72 -18.57
N GLU A 80 15.54 25.75 -17.73
CA GLU A 80 14.34 26.57 -17.55
C GLU A 80 13.91 27.30 -18.84
N ASP A 81 14.87 27.75 -19.65
CA ASP A 81 14.64 28.39 -20.96
C ASP A 81 14.03 27.43 -22.00
N LYS A 82 14.18 26.12 -21.79
CA LYS A 82 13.62 25.05 -22.65
C LYS A 82 12.73 24.09 -21.87
N ALA A 83 12.03 24.61 -20.87
CA ALA A 83 11.23 23.81 -19.96
C ALA A 83 10.12 23.03 -20.71
N LEU A 84 9.99 21.75 -20.34
CA LEU A 84 8.80 20.95 -20.56
C LEU A 84 7.96 21.02 -19.29
N ILE A 85 6.66 21.26 -19.45
CA ILE A 85 5.68 21.24 -18.36
C ILE A 85 4.69 20.11 -18.63
N LEU A 86 4.71 19.09 -17.79
CA LEU A 86 3.82 17.96 -17.88
C LEU A 86 2.51 18.26 -17.14
N THR A 87 1.40 18.13 -17.85
CA THR A 87 0.08 17.88 -17.28
C THR A 87 -0.31 16.43 -17.51
N CYS A 88 -1.17 15.90 -16.65
CA CYS A 88 -1.73 14.56 -16.82
C CYS A 88 -3.23 14.65 -16.75
N GLU A 89 -3.89 13.83 -17.56
CA GLU A 89 -5.33 13.75 -17.59
C GLU A 89 -5.88 13.35 -16.19
N PRO A 90 -6.95 14.00 -15.68
CA PRO A 90 -7.45 13.73 -14.34
C PRO A 90 -7.78 12.23 -14.09
N VAL A 91 -7.24 11.67 -13.02
CA VAL A 91 -7.26 10.24 -12.74
C VAL A 91 -8.62 9.81 -12.19
N THR A 92 -9.17 8.69 -12.70
CA THR A 92 -10.47 8.13 -12.30
C THR A 92 -10.30 6.75 -11.64
N GLY A 93 -11.40 6.20 -11.10
CA GLY A 93 -11.43 4.82 -10.60
C GLY A 93 -11.38 4.69 -9.08
N GLY A 94 -11.09 3.48 -8.60
CA GLY A 94 -10.93 3.20 -7.16
C GLY A 94 -9.63 3.76 -6.59
N ILE A 95 -9.50 3.76 -5.25
CA ILE A 95 -8.35 4.33 -4.53
C ILE A 95 -6.99 3.93 -5.13
N ALA A 96 -6.78 2.63 -5.36
CA ALA A 96 -5.51 2.15 -5.88
C ALA A 96 -5.29 2.56 -7.34
N ALA A 97 -6.34 2.68 -8.16
CA ALA A 97 -6.19 3.20 -9.52
C ALA A 97 -5.76 4.68 -9.49
N VAL A 98 -6.41 5.48 -8.63
CA VAL A 98 -6.06 6.89 -8.44
C VAL A 98 -4.64 7.06 -7.93
N LYS A 99 -4.24 6.32 -6.88
CA LYS A 99 -2.87 6.35 -6.34
C LYS A 99 -1.84 6.06 -7.45
N ASN A 100 -2.03 4.98 -8.19
CA ASN A 100 -1.07 4.55 -9.21
C ASN A 100 -1.02 5.48 -10.42
N GLY A 101 -2.15 5.96 -10.92
CA GLY A 101 -2.18 6.91 -12.03
C GLY A 101 -1.44 8.22 -11.70
N ILE A 102 -1.58 8.74 -10.48
CA ILE A 102 -0.83 9.92 -10.03
C ILE A 102 0.68 9.61 -9.96
N LEU A 103 1.07 8.45 -9.41
CA LEU A 103 2.48 8.06 -9.33
C LEU A 103 3.09 7.80 -10.70
N HIS A 104 2.35 7.23 -11.66
CA HIS A 104 2.79 7.09 -13.05
C HIS A 104 3.04 8.44 -13.70
N CYS A 105 2.16 9.41 -13.48
CA CYS A 105 2.36 10.77 -13.96
C CYS A 105 3.65 11.40 -13.39
N ILE A 106 3.88 11.28 -12.08
CA ILE A 106 5.11 11.79 -11.44
C ILE A 106 6.34 11.07 -12.02
N ARG A 107 6.28 9.74 -12.13
CA ARG A 107 7.39 8.93 -12.63
C ARG A 107 7.71 9.21 -14.10
N PHE A 108 6.69 9.44 -14.93
CA PHE A 108 6.85 9.85 -16.32
C PHE A 108 7.50 11.24 -16.41
N SER A 109 7.07 12.19 -15.58
CA SER A 109 7.67 13.54 -15.49
C SER A 109 9.17 13.48 -15.21
N ILE A 110 9.57 12.66 -14.23
CA ILE A 110 10.98 12.40 -13.91
C ILE A 110 11.71 11.77 -15.11
N GLU A 111 11.13 10.79 -15.78
CA GLU A 111 11.76 10.10 -16.91
C GLU A 111 12.07 11.05 -18.07
N ILE A 112 11.19 12.01 -18.34
CA ILE A 112 11.39 12.99 -19.42
C ILE A 112 12.07 14.29 -18.95
N GLY A 113 12.44 14.38 -17.67
CA GLY A 113 13.08 15.57 -17.09
C GLY A 113 12.21 16.83 -17.24
N ALA A 114 10.90 16.69 -17.03
CA ALA A 114 9.92 17.76 -17.15
C ALA A 114 9.53 18.32 -15.78
N GLN A 115 9.07 19.57 -15.76
CA GLN A 115 8.33 20.11 -14.63
C GLN A 115 6.95 19.45 -14.56
N LEU A 116 6.33 19.44 -13.38
CA LEU A 116 5.05 18.76 -13.16
C LEU A 116 3.99 19.74 -12.69
N VAL A 117 2.83 19.75 -13.33
CA VAL A 117 1.60 20.28 -12.71
C VAL A 117 0.95 19.14 -11.93
N LEU A 118 0.63 19.37 -10.65
CA LEU A 118 0.04 18.34 -9.80
C LEU A 118 -1.19 17.70 -10.46
N PRO A 119 -1.24 16.36 -10.58
CA PRO A 119 -2.38 15.66 -11.15
C PRO A 119 -3.67 15.91 -10.37
N ARG A 120 -4.81 15.73 -11.04
CA ARG A 120 -6.14 15.91 -10.43
C ARG A 120 -6.89 14.59 -10.39
N ILE A 121 -7.87 14.51 -9.51
CA ILE A 121 -8.66 13.30 -9.25
C ILE A 121 -10.10 13.53 -9.69
N ILE A 122 -10.63 12.73 -10.60
CA ILE A 122 -12.05 12.73 -10.88
C ILE A 122 -12.78 11.99 -9.77
N ARG A 123 -13.77 12.65 -9.19
CA ARG A 123 -14.61 12.07 -8.16
C ARG A 123 -15.65 11.15 -8.81
N ARG A 124 -15.72 9.92 -8.30
CA ARG A 124 -16.82 8.97 -8.55
C ARG A 124 -18.19 9.62 -8.30
N SER A 125 -19.19 9.23 -9.09
CA SER A 125 -20.55 9.73 -8.89
C SER A 125 -21.07 9.44 -7.48
N PRO A 126 -21.59 10.44 -6.75
CA PRO A 126 -22.21 10.22 -5.44
C PRO A 126 -23.59 9.56 -5.53
N ALA A 127 -24.27 9.68 -6.68
CA ALA A 127 -25.61 9.12 -6.90
C ALA A 127 -25.55 7.67 -7.38
N ASP A 128 -24.46 7.28 -8.04
CA ASP A 128 -24.24 5.93 -8.54
C ASP A 128 -22.77 5.54 -8.35
N ILE A 129 -22.50 4.75 -7.32
CA ILE A 129 -21.13 4.34 -7.00
C ILE A 129 -20.49 3.46 -8.08
N SER A 130 -21.30 2.86 -8.99
CA SER A 130 -20.78 2.07 -10.11
C SER A 130 -20.19 2.94 -11.21
N ASN A 131 -20.60 4.21 -11.32
CA ASN A 131 -19.94 5.20 -12.15
C ASN A 131 -18.66 5.74 -11.48
N ILE A 132 -17.59 4.96 -11.62
CA ILE A 132 -16.24 5.30 -11.13
C ILE A 132 -15.49 6.30 -12.02
N ILE A 133 -15.98 6.53 -13.24
CA ILE A 133 -15.39 7.48 -14.19
C ILE A 133 -15.83 8.90 -13.81
N GLY A 134 -16.98 9.05 -13.14
CA GLY A 134 -17.49 10.34 -12.69
C GLY A 134 -18.02 11.17 -13.86
N ASP A 135 -17.84 12.49 -13.75
CA ASP A 135 -18.17 13.44 -14.83
C ASP A 135 -16.94 13.61 -15.75
N PRO A 136 -17.03 13.21 -17.04
CA PRO A 136 -15.90 13.30 -17.98
C PRO A 136 -15.48 14.74 -18.29
N TYR A 137 -16.31 15.74 -18.00
CA TYR A 137 -16.00 17.16 -18.21
C TYR A 137 -15.52 17.86 -16.94
N ALA A 138 -15.45 17.15 -15.81
CA ALA A 138 -15.00 17.75 -14.57
C ALA A 138 -13.50 18.08 -14.62
N LYS A 139 -13.14 19.26 -14.12
CA LYS A 139 -11.73 19.67 -13.95
C LYS A 139 -10.93 18.78 -12.97
N GLY A 140 -11.62 17.93 -12.21
CA GLY A 140 -11.05 17.11 -11.16
C GLY A 140 -10.77 17.87 -9.85
N GLN A 141 -10.72 17.13 -8.76
CA GLN A 141 -10.34 17.59 -7.44
C GLN A 141 -8.82 17.64 -7.30
N PRO A 142 -8.26 18.55 -6.47
CA PRO A 142 -6.85 18.51 -6.12
C PRO A 142 -6.50 17.20 -5.41
N ILE A 143 -5.20 16.87 -5.36
CA ILE A 143 -4.71 15.64 -4.71
C ILE A 143 -5.13 15.52 -3.23
N ASP A 144 -5.34 16.66 -2.55
CA ASP A 144 -5.85 16.76 -1.17
C ASP A 144 -7.21 16.11 -0.96
N TYR A 145 -7.91 15.78 -2.04
CA TYR A 145 -9.10 14.94 -1.97
C TYR A 145 -8.83 13.58 -1.31
N MET A 146 -7.65 12.98 -1.54
CA MET A 146 -7.27 11.66 -0.98
C MET A 146 -5.92 11.66 -0.24
N PHE A 147 -4.96 12.46 -0.68
CA PHE A 147 -3.56 12.39 -0.24
C PHE A 147 -3.07 13.73 0.29
N SER A 148 -2.09 13.73 1.19
CA SER A 148 -1.48 14.95 1.72
C SER A 148 -0.62 15.63 0.66
N SER A 149 -1.07 16.77 0.11
CA SER A 149 -0.24 17.57 -0.80
C SER A 149 1.02 18.08 -0.14
N GLU A 150 0.95 18.48 1.14
CA GLU A 150 2.11 18.93 1.92
C GLU A 150 3.19 17.85 2.01
N HIS A 151 2.82 16.59 2.29
CA HIS A 151 3.76 15.47 2.29
C HIS A 151 4.40 15.25 0.93
N LEU A 152 3.59 15.25 -0.14
CA LEU A 152 4.10 15.06 -1.51
C LEU A 152 5.07 16.17 -1.90
N LEU A 153 4.68 17.43 -1.71
CA LEU A 153 5.49 18.60 -2.07
C LEU A 153 6.78 18.68 -1.26
N ALA A 154 6.73 18.41 0.06
CA ALA A 154 7.93 18.35 0.89
C ALA A 154 8.86 17.23 0.42
N SER A 155 8.34 16.03 0.19
CA SER A 155 9.13 14.88 -0.26
C SER A 155 9.79 15.14 -1.62
N LEU A 156 9.07 15.71 -2.58
CA LEU A 156 9.63 16.05 -3.90
C LEU A 156 10.66 17.18 -3.80
N ARG A 157 10.43 18.22 -2.98
CA ARG A 157 11.39 19.30 -2.78
C ARG A 157 12.69 18.80 -2.15
N ASP A 158 12.57 17.96 -1.12
CA ASP A 158 13.71 17.55 -0.31
C ASP A 158 14.52 16.44 -1.00
N HIS A 159 13.88 15.60 -1.83
CA HIS A 159 14.51 14.44 -2.46
C HIS A 159 14.56 14.47 -4.00
N CYS A 160 13.84 15.36 -4.67
CA CYS A 160 13.89 15.53 -6.13
C CYS A 160 13.87 17.02 -6.52
N PRO A 161 14.80 17.85 -6.01
CA PRO A 161 14.78 19.30 -6.19
C PRO A 161 14.92 19.75 -7.66
N GLN A 162 15.38 18.87 -8.55
CA GLN A 162 15.47 19.13 -9.98
C GLN A 162 14.08 19.25 -10.64
N MET A 163 13.06 18.62 -10.04
CA MET A 163 11.68 18.68 -10.54
C MET A 163 10.95 19.88 -9.96
N ARG A 164 10.70 20.90 -10.78
CA ARG A 164 9.79 21.99 -10.39
C ARG A 164 8.35 21.50 -10.45
N VAL A 165 7.62 21.72 -9.36
CA VAL A 165 6.21 21.32 -9.22
C VAL A 165 5.33 22.57 -9.13
N HIS A 166 4.27 22.60 -9.93
CA HIS A 166 3.24 23.63 -9.95
C HIS A 166 1.96 23.06 -9.35
N ARG A 167 1.28 23.82 -8.49
CA ARG A 167 0.06 23.32 -7.83
C ARG A 167 -1.10 23.21 -8.81
N SER A 168 -1.13 24.11 -9.79
CA SER A 168 -2.15 24.15 -10.82
C SER A 168 -1.61 24.73 -12.12
N LEU A 169 -2.34 24.53 -13.21
CA LEU A 169 -2.07 25.23 -14.46
C LEU A 169 -2.39 26.74 -14.36
N ASP A 170 -3.24 27.13 -13.40
CA ASP A 170 -3.59 28.53 -13.16
C ASP A 170 -2.37 29.32 -12.64
N ASP A 171 -1.40 28.64 -12.01
CA ASP A 171 -0.12 29.25 -11.58
C ASP A 171 0.75 29.71 -12.77
N LEU A 172 0.39 29.28 -14.00
CA LEU A 172 1.10 29.53 -15.25
C LEU A 172 0.27 30.36 -16.24
N TYR A 173 -0.67 31.17 -15.72
CA TYR A 173 -1.61 31.97 -16.51
C TYR A 173 -0.95 32.95 -17.50
N ASP A 174 0.29 33.37 -17.24
CA ASP A 174 1.07 34.31 -18.05
C ASP A 174 1.82 33.64 -19.23
N ARG A 175 1.66 32.33 -19.42
CA ARG A 175 2.35 31.54 -20.46
C ARG A 175 1.38 31.05 -21.54
N PRO A 176 1.11 31.86 -22.60
CA PRO A 176 0.17 31.47 -23.66
C PRO A 176 0.64 30.25 -24.47
N THR A 177 1.94 29.94 -24.46
CA THR A 177 2.50 28.73 -25.11
C THR A 177 1.95 27.43 -24.50
N LEU A 178 1.38 27.47 -23.30
CA LEU A 178 0.82 26.30 -22.62
C LEU A 178 -0.64 25.99 -22.98
N LEU A 179 -1.28 26.84 -23.80
CA LEU A 179 -2.68 26.65 -24.20
C LEU A 179 -2.88 25.41 -25.07
N LYS A 180 -1.91 25.11 -25.94
CA LYS A 180 -1.95 23.94 -26.83
C LYS A 180 -0.92 22.90 -26.37
N PRO A 181 -1.34 21.80 -25.73
CA PRO A 181 -0.42 20.76 -25.32
C PRO A 181 0.00 19.87 -26.50
N LEU A 182 1.19 19.30 -26.40
CA LEU A 182 1.54 18.07 -27.10
C LEU A 182 0.89 16.90 -26.36
N ALA A 183 -0.14 16.31 -26.96
CA ALA A 183 -0.79 15.11 -26.43
C ALA A 183 0.13 13.90 -26.57
N VAL A 184 0.33 13.17 -25.47
CA VAL A 184 1.18 11.98 -25.42
C VAL A 184 0.43 10.87 -24.69
N ASN A 185 0.54 9.65 -25.20
CA ASN A 185 0.01 8.45 -24.59
C ASN A 185 1.13 7.39 -24.58
N LEU A 186 1.22 6.57 -23.53
CA LEU A 186 2.22 5.49 -23.42
C LEU A 186 2.21 4.50 -24.59
N ALA A 187 1.06 4.25 -25.21
CA ALA A 187 0.93 3.43 -26.42
C ALA A 187 1.64 4.03 -27.64
N MET A 188 1.90 5.34 -27.66
CA MET A 188 2.72 5.99 -28.69
C MET A 188 4.22 5.78 -28.45
N LEU A 189 4.60 5.31 -27.26
CA LEU A 189 5.98 5.19 -26.79
C LEU A 189 6.42 3.73 -26.66
N THR A 190 5.65 2.79 -27.20
CA THR A 190 6.00 1.38 -27.22
C THR A 190 5.40 0.68 -28.44
N ASP A 191 6.08 -0.35 -28.88
CA ASP A 191 5.69 -1.35 -29.87
C ASP A 191 5.27 -2.67 -29.21
N ARG A 192 5.36 -2.75 -27.87
CA ARG A 192 5.03 -3.95 -27.09
C ARG A 192 3.73 -3.74 -26.32
N PHE A 193 2.87 -4.74 -26.38
CA PHE A 193 1.57 -4.74 -25.72
C PHE A 193 1.33 -6.10 -25.06
N THR A 194 0.68 -6.08 -23.90
CA THR A 194 0.26 -7.28 -23.18
C THR A 194 -1.26 -7.37 -23.24
N ASP A 195 -1.78 -8.53 -23.59
CA ASP A 195 -3.22 -8.82 -23.53
C ASP A 195 -3.64 -9.09 -22.07
N VAL A 196 -4.62 -8.33 -21.59
CA VAL A 196 -5.21 -8.44 -20.26
C VAL A 196 -6.72 -8.58 -20.41
N ASP A 197 -7.23 -9.80 -20.34
CA ASP A 197 -8.65 -10.10 -20.51
C ASP A 197 -9.25 -9.53 -21.81
N GLY A 198 -8.53 -9.62 -22.93
CA GLY A 198 -8.94 -9.08 -24.23
C GLY A 198 -8.66 -7.59 -24.42
N GLN A 199 -8.01 -6.94 -23.44
CA GLN A 199 -7.58 -5.56 -23.54
C GLN A 199 -6.06 -5.48 -23.74
N MET A 200 -5.62 -4.88 -24.84
CA MET A 200 -4.21 -4.63 -25.11
C MET A 200 -3.71 -3.44 -24.27
N VAL A 201 -2.76 -3.71 -23.37
CA VAL A 201 -2.15 -2.73 -22.47
C VAL A 201 -0.70 -2.47 -22.92
N PRO A 202 -0.27 -1.21 -23.07
CA PRO A 202 1.10 -0.91 -23.49
C PRO A 202 2.13 -1.36 -22.44
N ASP A 203 3.20 -2.01 -22.90
CA ASP A 203 4.36 -2.42 -22.09
C ASP A 203 5.57 -1.56 -22.47
N VAL A 204 5.86 -0.54 -21.66
CA VAL A 204 6.91 0.43 -21.97
C VAL A 204 8.24 0.05 -21.33
N ALA A 205 9.30 -0.07 -22.14
CA ALA A 205 10.65 -0.27 -21.61
C ALA A 205 11.24 1.06 -21.14
N VAL A 206 11.57 1.21 -19.86
CA VAL A 206 12.03 2.49 -19.29
C VAL A 206 13.56 2.62 -19.33
N ALA A 207 14.29 1.70 -18.69
CA ALA A 207 15.74 1.82 -18.44
C ALA A 207 16.62 1.13 -19.51
N VAL A 208 16.29 1.26 -20.80
CA VAL A 208 17.04 0.66 -21.91
C VAL A 208 17.36 1.68 -23.01
N ALA A 209 18.41 1.44 -23.79
CA ALA A 209 18.66 2.22 -25.01
C ALA A 209 17.48 2.04 -25.98
N GLY A 210 16.96 3.15 -26.52
CA GLY A 210 15.70 3.12 -27.28
C GLY A 210 14.43 2.93 -26.43
N GLY A 211 14.54 3.08 -25.11
CA GLY A 211 13.42 3.05 -24.17
C GLY A 211 12.55 4.30 -24.18
N LEU A 212 11.72 4.47 -23.15
CA LEU A 212 10.67 5.49 -23.04
C LEU A 212 11.19 6.88 -23.40
N ARG A 213 12.32 7.30 -22.82
CA ARG A 213 12.88 8.63 -23.03
C ARG A 213 13.24 8.87 -24.50
N ALA A 214 13.93 7.92 -25.14
CA ALA A 214 14.33 8.05 -26.54
C ALA A 214 13.11 8.16 -27.46
N ARG A 215 12.11 7.29 -27.26
CA ARG A 215 10.86 7.31 -28.05
C ARG A 215 10.05 8.59 -27.83
N PHE A 216 10.06 9.11 -26.60
CA PHE A 216 9.46 10.41 -26.32
C PHE A 216 10.22 11.54 -27.02
N ASP A 217 11.55 11.53 -27.00
CA ASP A 217 12.35 12.56 -27.66
C ASP A 217 12.17 12.53 -29.19
N ASP A 218 12.02 11.34 -29.79
CA ASP A 218 11.69 11.17 -31.21
C ASP A 218 10.29 11.69 -31.55
N LEU A 219 9.28 11.36 -30.73
CA LEU A 219 7.93 11.92 -30.84
C LEU A 219 7.98 13.45 -30.73
N TYR A 220 8.67 13.97 -29.73
CA TYR A 220 8.80 15.41 -29.49
C TYR A 220 9.52 16.13 -30.64
N ALA A 221 10.53 15.51 -31.27
CA ALA A 221 11.21 16.05 -32.44
C ALA A 221 10.34 16.06 -33.70
N ARG A 222 9.52 15.02 -33.89
CA ARG A 222 8.61 14.89 -35.03
C ARG A 222 7.43 15.85 -34.95
N GLU A 223 6.75 15.90 -33.81
CA GLU A 223 5.51 16.70 -33.65
C GLU A 223 5.81 18.18 -33.43
N LEU A 224 6.94 18.50 -32.82
CA LEU A 224 7.40 19.87 -32.57
C LEU A 224 8.88 20.00 -32.96
N PRO A 225 9.21 20.21 -34.24
CA PRO A 225 10.59 20.44 -34.68
C PRO A 225 11.23 21.64 -33.99
N PRO A 226 12.57 21.67 -33.80
CA PRO A 226 13.27 22.75 -33.09
C PRO A 226 12.89 24.17 -33.53
N GLU A 227 12.70 24.38 -34.84
CA GLU A 227 12.36 25.67 -35.45
C GLU A 227 10.99 26.23 -35.00
N SER A 228 10.02 25.33 -34.78
CA SER A 228 8.64 25.69 -34.42
C SER A 228 8.39 25.70 -32.91
N ARG A 229 9.36 25.24 -32.10
CA ARG A 229 9.22 25.20 -30.65
C ARG A 229 9.10 26.60 -30.07
N ARG A 230 8.13 26.75 -29.17
CA ARG A 230 7.95 27.92 -28.32
C ARG A 230 7.91 27.44 -26.89
N TYR A 231 8.81 27.98 -26.06
CA TYR A 231 8.99 27.54 -24.69
C TYR A 231 8.27 28.47 -23.70
N PRO A 232 7.82 27.95 -22.54
CA PRO A 232 7.78 26.52 -22.18
C PRO A 232 6.80 25.73 -23.05
N VAL A 233 7.08 24.44 -23.28
CA VAL A 233 6.17 23.53 -23.99
C VAL A 233 5.36 22.73 -22.97
N ARG A 234 4.04 22.71 -23.15
CA ARG A 234 3.16 21.81 -22.41
C ARG A 234 3.08 20.45 -23.07
N VAL A 235 3.32 19.40 -22.29
CA VAL A 235 3.06 18.01 -22.66
C VAL A 235 1.89 17.53 -21.82
N ASP A 236 0.91 16.88 -22.44
CA ASP A 236 -0.26 16.35 -21.74
C ASP A 236 -0.28 14.82 -21.87
N LEU A 237 -0.06 14.13 -20.75
CA LEU A 237 -0.11 12.68 -20.69
C LEU A 237 -1.56 12.21 -20.57
N GLN A 238 -2.07 11.69 -21.68
CA GLN A 238 -3.38 11.07 -21.83
C GLN A 238 -3.27 9.57 -21.52
N ASN A 239 -4.34 8.96 -20.97
CA ASN A 239 -4.47 7.53 -20.59
C ASN A 239 -4.40 7.18 -19.09
N ALA A 240 -4.50 8.14 -18.18
CA ALA A 240 -4.71 7.79 -16.77
C ALA A 240 -6.09 7.10 -16.52
N GLN A 241 -6.98 7.08 -17.50
CA GLN A 241 -8.41 6.74 -17.38
C GLN A 241 -8.70 5.26 -17.69
N GLY A 242 -7.79 4.56 -18.37
CA GLY A 242 -8.07 3.21 -18.91
C GLY A 242 -7.12 2.11 -18.47
N ALA A 243 -5.96 2.45 -17.89
CA ALA A 243 -4.96 1.45 -17.54
C ALA A 243 -4.02 1.95 -16.42
N PRO A 244 -4.52 2.03 -15.16
CA PRO A 244 -3.81 2.59 -14.01
C PRO A 244 -2.60 1.75 -13.53
N PHE A 245 -2.20 0.76 -14.30
CA PHE A 245 -1.11 -0.20 -14.05
C PHE A 245 -0.20 -0.36 -15.27
N THR A 246 -0.15 0.65 -16.15
CA THR A 246 0.63 0.62 -17.41
C THR A 246 2.10 0.89 -17.24
N TRP A 247 2.49 1.65 -16.22
CA TRP A 247 3.90 1.80 -15.92
C TRP A 247 4.44 0.50 -15.32
N PRO A 248 5.59 -0.02 -15.77
CA PRO A 248 6.18 -1.24 -15.23
C PRO A 248 6.91 -0.97 -13.90
N ALA A 249 6.17 -0.64 -12.84
CA ALA A 249 6.73 -0.26 -11.53
C ALA A 249 7.70 -1.32 -10.96
N ALA A 250 7.47 -2.60 -11.27
CA ALA A 250 8.40 -3.68 -10.92
C ALA A 250 9.82 -3.53 -11.51
N GLY A 251 9.94 -2.88 -12.68
CA GLY A 251 11.22 -2.66 -13.36
C GLY A 251 12.08 -1.54 -12.78
N ASP A 252 11.53 -0.68 -11.92
CA ASP A 252 12.29 0.38 -11.23
C ASP A 252 13.09 -0.16 -10.03
N GLY A 253 12.97 -1.46 -9.72
CA GLY A 253 13.65 -2.12 -8.60
C GLY A 253 12.85 -2.06 -7.31
N GLU A 254 13.10 -3.02 -6.42
CA GLU A 254 12.30 -3.23 -5.22
C GLU A 254 12.38 -2.05 -4.25
N ALA A 255 13.59 -1.56 -3.93
CA ALA A 255 13.77 -0.43 -3.02
C ALA A 255 13.05 0.83 -3.52
N ALA A 256 13.19 1.15 -4.81
CA ALA A 256 12.49 2.29 -5.40
C ALA A 256 10.97 2.09 -5.38
N ARG A 257 10.50 0.88 -5.69
CA ARG A 257 9.07 0.54 -5.69
C ARG A 257 8.44 0.65 -4.29
N GLN A 258 9.17 0.25 -3.25
CA GLN A 258 8.76 0.35 -1.85
C GLN A 258 8.63 1.81 -1.40
N ASP A 259 9.58 2.66 -1.78
CA ASP A 259 9.59 4.05 -1.31
C ASP A 259 8.70 4.97 -2.16
N PHE A 260 8.69 4.82 -3.49
CA PHE A 260 7.99 5.74 -4.40
C PHE A 260 6.48 5.79 -4.16
N GLY A 261 5.86 4.67 -3.78
CA GLY A 261 4.44 4.61 -3.42
C GLY A 261 4.06 5.45 -2.19
N ARG A 262 5.02 5.76 -1.33
CA ARG A 262 4.86 6.53 -0.08
C ARG A 262 4.84 8.05 -0.32
N LEU A 263 5.12 8.51 -1.53
CA LEU A 263 4.91 9.90 -1.93
C LEU A 263 3.44 10.32 -1.79
N LEU A 264 2.51 9.37 -1.96
CA LEU A 264 1.08 9.60 -1.78
C LEU A 264 0.60 9.07 -0.44
N ARG A 265 0.99 9.79 0.61
CA ARG A 265 0.49 9.55 1.97
C ARG A 265 -0.97 9.97 2.08
N VAL A 266 -1.82 9.14 2.70
CA VAL A 266 -3.23 9.46 2.95
C VAL A 266 -3.35 10.75 3.77
N ARG A 267 -4.33 11.58 3.45
CA ARG A 267 -4.60 12.84 4.18
C ARG A 267 -4.82 12.61 5.68
N GLU A 268 -4.33 13.54 6.49
CA GLU A 268 -4.12 13.35 7.93
C GLU A 268 -5.41 13.13 8.73
N ASP A 269 -6.50 13.81 8.39
CA ASP A 269 -7.79 13.65 9.05
C ASP A 269 -8.38 12.23 8.90
N LEU A 270 -8.17 11.58 7.75
CA LEU A 270 -8.55 10.17 7.56
C LEU A 270 -7.66 9.23 8.39
N ARG A 271 -6.36 9.56 8.49
CA ARG A 271 -5.41 8.84 9.36
C ARG A 271 -5.77 8.99 10.84
N VAL A 272 -6.26 10.15 11.27
CA VAL A 272 -6.80 10.38 12.63
C VAL A 272 -7.99 9.45 12.90
N LEU A 273 -8.95 9.35 11.97
CA LEU A 273 -10.09 8.44 12.12
C LEU A 273 -9.65 6.98 12.22
N ALA A 274 -8.70 6.56 11.37
CA ALA A 274 -8.15 5.21 11.43
C ALA A 274 -7.43 4.92 12.76
N ALA A 275 -6.62 5.86 13.25
CA ALA A 275 -5.95 5.76 14.54
C ALA A 275 -6.95 5.66 15.70
N SER A 276 -8.00 6.48 15.68
CA SER A 276 -9.11 6.41 16.64
C SER A 276 -9.82 5.06 16.62
N ALA A 277 -10.11 4.52 15.44
CA ALA A 277 -10.74 3.22 15.27
C ALA A 277 -9.85 2.09 15.82
N LEU A 278 -8.55 2.10 15.51
CA LEU A 278 -7.58 1.12 16.01
C LEU A 278 -7.42 1.19 17.53
N TYR A 279 -7.38 2.39 18.10
CA TYR A 279 -7.35 2.57 19.55
C TYR A 279 -8.61 1.97 20.21
N ASN A 280 -9.80 2.31 19.70
CA ASN A 280 -11.06 1.81 20.25
C ASN A 280 -11.16 0.29 20.10
N LEU A 281 -10.72 -0.26 18.97
CA LEU A 281 -10.66 -1.70 18.72
C LEU A 281 -9.71 -2.40 19.71
N ALA A 282 -8.51 -1.84 19.92
CA ALA A 282 -7.53 -2.37 20.87
C ALA A 282 -8.07 -2.35 22.31
N ARG A 283 -8.68 -1.24 22.74
CA ARG A 283 -9.30 -1.12 24.08
C ARG A 283 -10.49 -2.05 24.26
N ARG A 284 -11.36 -2.16 23.26
CA ARG A 284 -12.60 -2.97 23.35
C ARG A 284 -12.31 -4.46 23.46
N PHE A 285 -11.26 -4.94 22.79
CA PHE A 285 -10.98 -6.37 22.69
C PHE A 285 -9.66 -6.81 23.34
N GLY A 286 -8.98 -5.91 24.05
CA GLY A 286 -7.71 -6.19 24.74
C GLY A 286 -6.57 -6.57 23.78
N LEU A 287 -6.50 -5.93 22.62
CA LEU A 287 -5.50 -6.25 21.59
C LEU A 287 -4.18 -5.49 21.86
N PRO A 288 -3.01 -6.17 21.80
CA PRO A 288 -1.71 -5.53 22.00
C PRO A 288 -1.25 -4.81 20.73
N LEU A 289 -1.97 -3.76 20.34
CA LEU A 289 -1.74 -3.05 19.08
C LEU A 289 -0.80 -1.85 19.30
N ASP A 290 0.33 -1.85 18.60
CA ASP A 290 1.24 -0.70 18.52
C ASP A 290 0.72 0.28 17.45
N PRO A 291 0.52 1.58 17.77
CA PRO A 291 0.12 2.58 16.78
C PRO A 291 1.07 2.69 15.58
N ARG A 292 2.37 2.39 15.76
CA ARG A 292 3.40 2.53 14.71
C ARG A 292 3.45 1.31 13.78
N GLY A 293 3.63 0.10 14.32
CA GLY A 293 3.74 -1.15 13.53
C GLY A 293 2.47 -1.99 13.38
N GLY A 294 1.41 -1.71 14.14
CA GLY A 294 0.21 -2.54 14.26
C GLY A 294 0.37 -3.68 15.28
N LEU A 295 -0.33 -4.80 15.08
CA LEU A 295 -0.10 -5.98 15.93
C LEU A 295 1.31 -6.53 15.69
N ALA A 296 2.12 -6.52 16.75
CA ALA A 296 3.47 -7.08 16.73
C ALA A 296 3.42 -8.59 16.51
N GLY A 297 3.68 -9.05 15.28
CA GLY A 297 4.24 -10.37 15.08
C GLY A 297 5.69 -10.33 15.59
N SER A 298 5.89 -10.54 16.90
CA SER A 298 7.20 -10.70 17.54
C SER A 298 8.32 -9.81 16.95
N LEU A 299 8.28 -8.50 17.22
CA LEU A 299 9.48 -7.65 17.16
C LEU A 299 10.46 -8.15 18.23
N ARG A 300 11.28 -9.15 17.91
CA ARG A 300 12.45 -9.45 18.72
C ARG A 300 13.48 -8.37 18.44
N HIS A 301 13.80 -7.62 19.48
CA HIS A 301 14.96 -6.76 19.58
C HIS A 301 16.20 -7.37 18.90
N ALA A 302 16.85 -6.58 18.05
CA ALA A 302 18.27 -6.72 17.79
C ALA A 302 18.90 -5.32 17.62
N HIS A 303 18.94 -4.57 18.73
CA HIS A 303 20.10 -3.74 18.99
C HIS A 303 21.13 -4.65 19.66
N GLY A 304 22.24 -4.94 18.97
CA GLY A 304 23.26 -5.84 19.46
C GLY A 304 24.46 -5.89 18.53
N ASP A 305 25.31 -4.87 18.66
CA ASP A 305 26.71 -4.87 18.25
C ASP A 305 27.39 -6.23 18.57
N LYS A 306 28.02 -6.85 17.57
CA LYS A 306 29.18 -7.77 17.70
C LYS A 306 29.70 -8.26 16.34
N GLY A 307 30.93 -7.87 16.04
CA GLY A 307 31.98 -8.85 15.76
C GLY A 307 32.23 -9.24 14.30
N VAL A 308 33.24 -8.59 13.74
CA VAL A 308 34.06 -9.04 12.60
C VAL A 308 34.37 -10.56 12.68
N GLY A 309 34.13 -11.29 11.58
CA GLY A 309 34.58 -12.67 11.38
C GLY A 309 34.88 -12.94 9.91
N LYS A 310 36.16 -13.04 9.57
CA LYS A 310 36.74 -13.39 8.25
C LYS A 310 36.58 -14.88 7.94
N GLY A 311 36.46 -15.20 6.65
CA GLY A 311 36.80 -16.52 6.05
C GLY A 311 35.61 -17.12 5.30
N GLY A 312 35.71 -17.65 4.08
CA GLY A 312 36.83 -17.93 3.18
C GLY A 312 36.24 -18.37 1.83
N GLY A 313 36.99 -18.19 0.74
CA GLY A 313 36.52 -18.49 -0.62
C GLY A 313 36.30 -19.98 -0.90
N GLY A 314 35.40 -20.24 -1.86
CA GLY A 314 35.18 -21.56 -2.43
C GLY A 314 34.35 -21.47 -3.70
N THR A 315 35.01 -21.58 -4.84
CA THR A 315 34.43 -21.70 -6.19
C THR A 315 33.93 -23.12 -6.45
N ALA A 316 32.73 -23.29 -7.01
CA ALA A 316 32.32 -24.47 -7.80
C ALA A 316 31.08 -24.08 -8.64
N ALA A 317 31.22 -23.83 -9.94
CA ALA A 317 31.23 -24.82 -11.04
C ALA A 317 29.82 -25.36 -11.36
N ALA A 318 29.32 -24.91 -12.51
CA ALA A 318 28.08 -25.35 -13.15
C ALA A 318 28.22 -26.76 -13.76
N ALA A 319 27.15 -27.55 -13.67
CA ALA A 319 26.95 -28.78 -14.44
C ALA A 319 25.45 -28.97 -14.77
N PRO A 320 25.11 -29.66 -15.87
CA PRO A 320 24.00 -29.24 -16.74
C PRO A 320 22.66 -29.95 -16.51
N VAL A 321 21.61 -29.22 -16.88
CA VAL A 321 20.19 -29.60 -16.90
C VAL A 321 19.93 -30.52 -18.10
N ALA A 322 19.78 -31.83 -17.89
CA ALA A 322 19.23 -32.71 -18.95
C ALA A 322 18.67 -34.08 -18.48
N ALA A 323 18.70 -34.44 -17.20
CA ALA A 323 18.35 -35.82 -16.77
C ALA A 323 17.20 -35.93 -15.74
N ALA A 324 16.39 -34.88 -15.57
CA ALA A 324 15.25 -34.88 -14.64
C ALA A 324 13.87 -34.81 -15.33
N ALA A 325 13.83 -34.88 -16.66
CA ALA A 325 12.59 -34.72 -17.46
C ALA A 325 11.85 -36.04 -17.74
N ALA A 326 12.39 -37.21 -17.38
CA ALA A 326 11.79 -38.50 -17.73
C ALA A 326 11.03 -39.19 -16.59
N ALA A 327 11.11 -38.69 -15.34
CA ALA A 327 10.51 -39.36 -14.18
C ALA A 327 9.11 -38.83 -13.79
N ALA A 328 8.65 -37.72 -14.36
CA ALA A 328 7.39 -37.05 -13.95
C ALA A 328 6.16 -37.44 -14.80
N ALA A 329 6.30 -38.33 -15.78
CA ALA A 329 5.23 -38.65 -16.74
C ALA A 329 4.29 -39.80 -16.32
N ALA A 330 4.42 -40.37 -15.11
CA ALA A 330 3.70 -41.60 -14.72
C ALA A 330 2.68 -41.46 -13.57
N ALA A 331 2.44 -40.26 -13.03
CA ALA A 331 1.52 -40.06 -11.89
C ALA A 331 0.19 -39.35 -12.25
N GLY A 332 -0.20 -39.37 -13.52
CA GLY A 332 -1.49 -38.85 -13.98
C GLY A 332 -2.59 -39.89 -13.89
N ARG A 333 -3.23 -40.03 -12.72
CA ARG A 333 -4.63 -40.47 -12.54
C ARG A 333 -5.01 -40.48 -11.05
N ALA A 334 -6.16 -39.87 -10.76
CA ALA A 334 -6.85 -39.75 -9.47
C ALA A 334 -6.35 -38.64 -8.53
N ALA A 335 -7.06 -37.51 -8.54
CA ALA A 335 -7.01 -36.54 -7.43
C ALA A 335 -8.44 -36.05 -7.14
N GLU A 336 -9.11 -36.78 -6.24
CA GLU A 336 -10.15 -36.21 -5.39
C GLU A 336 -9.54 -35.13 -4.50
N THR A 337 -10.31 -34.05 -4.29
CA THR A 337 -10.06 -32.94 -3.38
C THR A 337 -9.53 -33.39 -2.01
N LYS A 338 -8.24 -33.19 -1.77
CA LYS A 338 -7.63 -33.15 -0.43
C LYS A 338 -6.89 -31.83 -0.28
N HIS A 339 -7.42 -30.97 0.58
CA HIS A 339 -6.78 -29.72 0.99
C HIS A 339 -5.41 -30.02 1.63
N ALA A 340 -4.35 -29.61 0.95
CA ALA A 340 -2.99 -29.66 1.50
C ALA A 340 -2.86 -28.63 2.64
N GLY A 341 -2.47 -29.11 3.82
CA GLY A 341 -2.39 -28.32 5.05
C GLY A 341 -1.36 -27.19 4.97
N ILE A 342 -1.73 -26.03 5.53
CA ILE A 342 -0.95 -24.80 5.54
C ILE A 342 -0.51 -24.53 6.99
N ALA A 343 0.75 -24.82 7.31
CA ALA A 343 1.37 -24.43 8.57
C ALA A 343 2.48 -23.39 8.32
N GLY A 344 2.30 -22.22 8.91
CA GLY A 344 3.24 -21.10 9.00
C GLY A 344 2.68 -20.09 10.02
N ASP A 345 3.54 -19.39 10.76
CA ASP A 345 3.29 -18.54 11.96
C ASP A 345 2.13 -17.50 11.92
N ALA A 346 1.31 -17.45 10.87
CA ALA A 346 0.06 -16.70 10.78
C ALA A 346 -1.08 -17.24 11.67
N ASP A 347 -0.87 -18.42 12.27
CA ASP A 347 -1.89 -19.24 12.95
C ASP A 347 -2.46 -18.62 14.25
N THR A 348 -1.93 -17.48 14.72
CA THR A 348 -2.27 -16.90 16.03
C THR A 348 -2.78 -15.45 15.99
N ALA A 349 -3.09 -14.88 14.81
CA ALA A 349 -3.53 -13.48 14.72
C ALA A 349 -4.91 -13.26 15.39
N ARG A 350 -4.93 -12.60 16.55
CA ARG A 350 -6.17 -12.26 17.28
C ARG A 350 -7.07 -11.25 16.55
N LEU A 351 -6.48 -10.40 15.69
CA LEU A 351 -7.21 -9.48 14.82
C LEU A 351 -6.93 -9.80 13.35
N VAL A 352 -7.98 -10.25 12.66
CA VAL A 352 -7.97 -10.53 11.23
C VAL A 352 -8.72 -9.42 10.50
N GLY A 353 -8.09 -8.83 9.49
CA GLY A 353 -8.76 -7.92 8.56
C GLY A 353 -9.32 -8.70 7.38
N VAL A 354 -10.60 -8.46 7.05
CA VAL A 354 -11.25 -9.05 5.89
C VAL A 354 -11.71 -7.92 4.98
N HIS A 355 -11.30 -7.95 3.72
CA HIS A 355 -11.79 -7.03 2.69
C HIS A 355 -12.87 -7.72 1.84
N LEU A 356 -14.13 -7.53 2.25
CA LEU A 356 -15.30 -8.07 1.57
C LEU A 356 -15.79 -7.09 0.51
N ARG A 357 -15.71 -7.49 -0.76
CA ARG A 357 -15.91 -6.61 -1.91
C ARG A 357 -17.09 -7.06 -2.77
N THR A 358 -18.30 -6.79 -2.31
CA THR A 358 -19.56 -7.21 -2.96
C THR A 358 -20.44 -6.04 -3.40
N GLU A 359 -19.94 -4.82 -3.34
CA GLU A 359 -20.70 -3.63 -3.70
C GLU A 359 -20.93 -3.55 -5.23
N MET A 360 -21.97 -2.81 -5.61
CA MET A 360 -22.46 -2.73 -6.99
C MET A 360 -21.39 -2.27 -7.99
N ASP A 361 -20.40 -1.50 -7.57
CA ASP A 361 -19.31 -1.07 -8.46
C ASP A 361 -18.28 -2.17 -8.76
N ALA A 362 -18.23 -3.21 -7.92
CA ALA A 362 -17.44 -4.41 -8.13
C ALA A 362 -18.24 -5.47 -8.92
N LEU A 363 -19.48 -5.76 -8.50
CA LEU A 363 -20.29 -6.83 -9.09
C LEU A 363 -21.08 -6.41 -10.34
N GLY A 364 -21.53 -5.15 -10.41
CA GLY A 364 -22.43 -4.66 -11.46
C GLY A 364 -21.77 -4.34 -12.80
N ARG A 365 -20.43 -4.45 -12.90
CA ARG A 365 -19.66 -4.01 -14.07
C ARG A 365 -19.08 -5.16 -14.91
N GLY A 366 -19.38 -6.41 -14.58
CA GLY A 366 -18.82 -7.57 -15.28
C GLY A 366 -17.29 -7.68 -15.15
N LEU A 367 -16.69 -7.08 -14.12
CA LEU A 367 -15.24 -7.03 -13.91
C LEU A 367 -14.65 -8.35 -13.36
N GLY A 368 -15.45 -9.42 -13.33
CA GLY A 368 -15.02 -10.73 -12.89
C GLY A 368 -14.87 -10.92 -11.37
N PHE A 369 -15.33 -9.97 -10.55
CA PHE A 369 -15.30 -10.12 -9.09
C PHE A 369 -16.10 -11.35 -8.63
N PRO A 370 -15.58 -12.14 -7.67
CA PRO A 370 -16.34 -13.22 -7.06
C PRO A 370 -17.54 -12.66 -6.29
N GLY A 371 -18.66 -13.37 -6.32
CA GLY A 371 -19.85 -13.02 -5.52
C GLY A 371 -19.64 -13.25 -4.02
N TYR A 372 -20.63 -12.88 -3.22
CA TYR A 372 -20.61 -13.02 -1.77
C TYR A 372 -20.23 -14.44 -1.31
N ASP A 373 -20.92 -15.48 -1.81
CA ASP A 373 -20.74 -16.85 -1.32
C ASP A 373 -19.30 -17.35 -1.53
N SER A 374 -18.69 -17.01 -2.68
CA SER A 374 -17.30 -17.34 -2.97
C SER A 374 -16.34 -16.62 -2.03
N GLN A 375 -16.50 -15.30 -1.85
CA GLN A 375 -15.63 -14.53 -0.96
C GLN A 375 -15.75 -14.99 0.50
N ALA A 376 -16.99 -15.12 0.99
CA ALA A 376 -17.28 -15.56 2.35
C ALA A 376 -16.71 -16.94 2.64
N SER A 377 -16.87 -17.91 1.71
CA SER A 377 -16.31 -19.25 1.85
C SER A 377 -14.78 -19.23 2.05
N TYR A 378 -14.05 -18.45 1.23
CA TYR A 378 -12.59 -18.34 1.38
C TYR A 378 -12.19 -17.71 2.72
N PHE A 379 -12.86 -16.64 3.13
CA PHE A 379 -12.51 -15.90 4.34
C PHE A 379 -12.84 -16.70 5.61
N LEU A 380 -14.01 -17.36 5.64
CA LEU A 380 -14.43 -18.21 6.75
C LEU A 380 -13.58 -19.49 6.82
N GLY A 381 -13.22 -20.10 5.69
CA GLY A 381 -12.30 -21.24 5.65
C GLY A 381 -10.92 -20.90 6.23
N TYR A 382 -10.43 -19.66 6.03
CA TYR A 382 -9.23 -19.18 6.73
C TYR A 382 -9.44 -19.13 8.25
N LEU A 383 -10.57 -18.58 8.71
CA LEU A 383 -10.87 -18.49 10.15
C LEU A 383 -11.02 -19.88 10.80
N GLU A 384 -11.55 -20.85 10.07
CA GLU A 384 -11.67 -22.24 10.52
C GLU A 384 -10.30 -22.93 10.60
N SER A 385 -9.54 -22.91 9.50
CA SER A 385 -8.24 -23.58 9.39
C SER A 385 -7.21 -23.02 10.36
N SER A 386 -7.13 -21.70 10.49
CA SER A 386 -6.17 -21.10 11.43
C SER A 386 -6.61 -21.27 12.89
N GLY A 387 -7.87 -21.61 13.16
CA GLY A 387 -8.34 -21.89 14.52
C GLY A 387 -7.96 -23.30 14.99
N ALA A 388 -7.74 -24.22 14.06
CA ALA A 388 -7.34 -25.60 14.31
C ALA A 388 -5.85 -25.71 14.61
N GLY A 389 -5.43 -25.19 15.78
CA GLY A 389 -4.08 -25.40 16.30
C GLY A 389 -3.69 -26.88 16.21
N THR A 390 -2.47 -27.14 15.74
CA THR A 390 -1.89 -28.47 15.48
C THR A 390 -2.13 -29.46 16.62
N GLY A 391 -3.19 -30.25 16.49
CA GLY A 391 -3.51 -31.40 17.34
C GLY A 391 -3.56 -32.72 16.56
N ALA A 392 -3.11 -32.75 15.31
CA ALA A 392 -2.99 -33.97 14.52
C ALA A 392 -1.55 -34.47 14.54
N GLY A 393 -1.18 -35.13 15.65
CA GLY A 393 -0.07 -36.06 15.62
C GLY A 393 -0.36 -37.14 14.57
N GLN A 394 0.66 -37.47 13.77
CA GLN A 394 0.67 -38.63 12.89
C GLN A 394 0.22 -39.88 13.66
N GLY A 395 -0.96 -40.40 13.32
CA GLY A 395 -1.47 -41.67 13.80
C GLY A 395 -1.73 -42.57 12.60
N VAL A 396 -0.77 -43.43 12.30
CA VAL A 396 -0.93 -44.58 11.42
C VAL A 396 -2.12 -45.40 11.92
N ALA A 397 -3.01 -45.79 11.01
CA ALA A 397 -4.13 -46.67 11.30
C ALA A 397 -3.64 -47.99 11.93
N GLY A 398 -3.93 -48.15 13.22
CA GLY A 398 -3.76 -49.38 13.97
C GLY A 398 -4.96 -49.56 14.88
N SER A 399 -5.83 -50.50 14.51
CA SER A 399 -6.97 -50.97 15.30
C SER A 399 -6.56 -51.34 16.71
N SER A 400 -7.18 -50.75 17.74
CA SER A 400 -7.60 -51.47 18.95
C SER A 400 -8.53 -50.63 19.82
N SER A 401 -9.58 -51.28 20.28
CA SER A 401 -10.57 -50.83 21.26
C SER A 401 -9.95 -50.60 22.64
N GLY A 402 -10.18 -49.44 23.24
CA GLY A 402 -9.83 -49.15 24.62
C GLY A 402 -10.70 -48.05 25.21
N SER A 403 -11.60 -48.44 26.13
CA SER A 403 -12.39 -47.54 26.98
C SER A 403 -11.47 -46.80 27.96
N GLY A 404 -11.52 -45.48 27.97
CA GLY A 404 -10.73 -44.63 28.87
C GLY A 404 -11.39 -43.28 29.07
N SER A 405 -12.12 -43.15 30.19
CA SER A 405 -12.64 -41.89 30.69
C SER A 405 -11.47 -40.99 31.12
N GLY A 406 -11.33 -39.82 30.50
CA GLY A 406 -10.32 -38.83 30.83
C GLY A 406 -10.88 -37.42 30.64
N GLY A 407 -11.21 -36.77 31.75
CA GLY A 407 -11.69 -35.39 31.77
C GLY A 407 -10.62 -34.42 31.24
N GLY A 408 -10.85 -33.88 30.06
CA GLY A 408 -10.09 -32.77 29.49
C GLY A 408 -10.88 -31.48 29.66
N GLY A 409 -10.45 -30.61 30.58
CA GLY A 409 -10.96 -29.25 30.67
C GLY A 409 -10.77 -28.55 29.34
N SER A 410 -11.89 -28.16 28.70
CA SER A 410 -11.89 -27.33 27.50
C SER A 410 -11.22 -26.00 27.83
N LYS A 411 -9.98 -25.79 27.36
CA LYS A 411 -9.44 -24.43 27.20
C LYS A 411 -10.40 -23.72 26.25
N GLU A 412 -11.24 -22.87 26.82
CA GLU A 412 -12.13 -21.98 26.08
C GLU A 412 -11.28 -21.23 25.06
N ARG A 413 -11.53 -21.44 23.77
CA ARG A 413 -10.79 -20.78 22.70
C ARG A 413 -11.01 -19.28 22.85
N GLU A 414 -9.93 -18.51 23.01
CA GLU A 414 -10.02 -17.07 23.03
C GLU A 414 -10.57 -16.58 21.68
N GLY A 415 -11.69 -15.85 21.71
CA GLY A 415 -12.42 -15.46 20.51
C GLY A 415 -11.62 -14.54 19.60
N ARG A 416 -11.81 -14.67 18.28
CA ARG A 416 -11.14 -13.84 17.28
C ARG A 416 -11.91 -12.55 17.04
N VAL A 417 -11.19 -11.50 16.68
CA VAL A 417 -11.79 -10.24 16.22
C VAL A 417 -11.56 -10.13 14.73
N VAL A 418 -12.64 -9.92 13.98
CA VAL A 418 -12.59 -9.67 12.54
C VAL A 418 -12.94 -8.22 12.28
N TYR A 419 -11.99 -7.47 11.73
CA TYR A 419 -12.27 -6.15 11.17
C TYR A 419 -12.73 -6.33 9.72
N LEU A 420 -14.01 -6.09 9.46
CA LEU A 420 -14.61 -6.20 8.13
C LEU A 420 -14.56 -4.86 7.42
N ALA A 421 -13.61 -4.74 6.48
CA ALA A 421 -13.52 -3.63 5.54
C ALA A 421 -14.49 -3.87 4.39
N THR A 422 -15.54 -3.06 4.35
CA THR A 422 -16.55 -3.03 3.30
C THR A 422 -17.17 -1.64 3.21
N GLY A 423 -17.60 -1.26 2.02
CA GLY A 423 -18.42 -0.10 1.75
C GLY A 423 -19.87 -0.25 2.21
N LEU A 424 -20.34 -1.49 2.40
CA LEU A 424 -21.67 -1.81 2.91
C LEU A 424 -21.91 -1.28 4.33
N LEU A 425 -23.19 -1.13 4.69
CA LEU A 425 -23.64 -0.79 6.03
C LEU A 425 -23.78 -2.05 6.90
N PRO A 426 -23.68 -1.93 8.24
CA PRO A 426 -23.83 -3.07 9.15
C PRO A 426 -25.16 -3.83 9.03
N GLY A 427 -26.21 -3.19 8.50
CA GLY A 427 -27.52 -3.78 8.31
C GLY A 427 -27.71 -4.51 6.97
N ASP A 428 -26.77 -4.36 6.03
CA ASP A 428 -26.88 -4.95 4.69
C ASP A 428 -26.73 -6.48 4.77
N ASP A 429 -27.40 -7.19 3.87
CA ASP A 429 -27.55 -8.65 3.93
C ASP A 429 -26.22 -9.40 3.97
N ASP A 430 -25.28 -9.03 3.10
CA ASP A 430 -23.94 -9.64 3.04
C ASP A 430 -23.19 -9.47 4.37
N VAL A 431 -23.28 -8.30 5.02
CA VAL A 431 -22.63 -8.05 6.31
C VAL A 431 -23.27 -8.88 7.42
N ARG A 432 -24.61 -8.97 7.43
CA ARG A 432 -25.36 -9.77 8.40
C ARG A 432 -25.07 -11.26 8.26
N ARG A 433 -25.07 -11.78 7.02
CA ARG A 433 -24.73 -13.17 6.71
C ARG A 433 -23.30 -13.50 7.14
N PHE A 434 -22.34 -12.65 6.80
CA PHE A 434 -20.93 -12.88 7.12
C PHE A 434 -20.72 -12.90 8.64
N ARG A 435 -21.37 -11.98 9.35
CA ARG A 435 -21.34 -11.91 10.82
C ARG A 435 -21.93 -13.16 11.47
N ALA A 436 -23.06 -13.66 10.98
CA ALA A 436 -23.69 -14.86 11.51
C ALA A 436 -22.77 -16.09 11.34
N GLN A 437 -22.21 -16.27 10.14
CA GLN A 437 -21.31 -17.40 9.85
C GLN A 437 -19.98 -17.29 10.63
N ALA A 438 -19.43 -16.10 10.79
CA ALA A 438 -18.21 -15.90 11.59
C ALA A 438 -18.45 -16.17 13.08
N ALA A 439 -19.65 -15.89 13.60
CA ALA A 439 -20.00 -16.16 15.00
C ALA A 439 -20.00 -17.66 15.31
N GLU A 440 -20.39 -18.52 14.35
CA GLU A 440 -20.29 -19.98 14.46
C GLU A 440 -18.84 -20.46 14.63
N LEU A 441 -17.87 -19.66 14.17
CA LEU A 441 -16.43 -19.91 14.30
C LEU A 441 -15.79 -19.20 15.52
N ASN A 442 -16.60 -18.75 16.49
CA ASN A 442 -16.14 -17.97 17.66
C ASN A 442 -15.37 -16.69 17.27
N ALA A 443 -15.80 -16.03 16.20
CA ALA A 443 -15.24 -14.77 15.74
C ALA A 443 -16.26 -13.62 15.85
N THR A 444 -15.83 -12.49 16.41
CA THR A 444 -16.61 -11.26 16.52
C THR A 444 -16.28 -10.32 15.36
N VAL A 445 -17.28 -10.02 14.52
CA VAL A 445 -17.12 -9.14 13.35
C VAL A 445 -17.50 -7.70 13.68
N VAL A 446 -16.60 -6.76 13.42
CA VAL A 446 -16.80 -5.32 13.58
C VAL A 446 -16.43 -4.55 12.31
N THR A 447 -17.12 -3.43 12.06
CA THR A 447 -16.83 -2.50 10.95
C THR A 447 -16.34 -1.15 11.47
N LYS A 448 -15.79 -0.30 10.59
CA LYS A 448 -15.39 1.09 10.93
C LYS A 448 -16.46 1.87 11.72
N ARG A 449 -17.73 1.73 11.35
CA ARG A 449 -18.84 2.47 11.98
C ARG A 449 -19.14 2.01 13.41
N GLU A 450 -18.78 0.77 13.74
CA GLU A 450 -19.05 0.17 15.05
C GLU A 450 -17.87 0.31 16.02
N VAL A 451 -16.69 0.67 15.51
CA VAL A 451 -15.50 0.93 16.33
C VAL A 451 -15.26 2.42 16.56
N LEU A 452 -15.75 3.30 15.69
CA LEU A 452 -15.64 4.76 15.84
C LEU A 452 -16.64 5.31 16.87
N GLY A 453 -16.29 6.42 17.52
CA GLY A 453 -17.22 7.15 18.40
C GLY A 453 -18.30 7.88 17.60
N ALA A 454 -19.43 8.22 18.23
CA ALA A 454 -20.59 8.84 17.55
C ALA A 454 -20.24 10.11 16.73
N GLY A 455 -19.40 11.00 17.27
CA GLY A 455 -18.94 12.18 16.54
C GLY A 455 -18.04 11.85 15.35
N GLU A 456 -17.20 10.81 15.46
CA GLU A 456 -16.33 10.35 14.37
C GLU A 456 -17.16 9.66 13.27
N VAL A 457 -18.22 8.93 13.64
CA VAL A 457 -19.20 8.38 12.70
C VAL A 457 -19.96 9.48 11.98
N ALA A 458 -20.31 10.57 12.67
CA ALA A 458 -20.93 11.73 12.03
C ALA A 458 -20.01 12.37 10.98
N VAL A 459 -18.71 12.51 11.27
CA VAL A 459 -17.72 12.96 10.28
C VAL A 459 -17.67 12.02 9.09
N LEU A 460 -17.58 10.71 9.35
CA LEU A 460 -17.55 9.68 8.33
C LEU A 460 -18.77 9.74 7.42
N ASN A 461 -19.97 9.96 7.96
CA ASN A 461 -21.20 9.97 7.17
C ASN A 461 -21.47 11.30 6.46
N ASN A 462 -21.13 12.42 7.07
CA ASN A 462 -21.57 13.75 6.62
C ASN A 462 -20.48 14.56 5.90
N HIS A 463 -19.21 14.22 6.07
CA HIS A 463 -18.09 15.01 5.53
C HIS A 463 -17.17 14.23 4.59
N LEU A 464 -17.27 12.89 4.56
CA LEU A 464 -16.44 12.06 3.72
C LEU A 464 -17.22 11.41 2.57
N THR A 465 -16.61 11.43 1.39
CA THR A 465 -17.13 10.70 0.22
C THR A 465 -16.91 9.19 0.37
N TRP A 466 -17.53 8.41 -0.51
CA TRP A 466 -17.36 6.96 -0.57
C TRP A 466 -15.89 6.52 -0.56
N ASP A 467 -15.07 7.04 -1.48
CA ASP A 467 -13.66 6.65 -1.59
C ASP A 467 -12.82 7.17 -0.40
N GLN A 468 -13.14 8.33 0.17
CA GLN A 468 -12.48 8.82 1.38
C GLN A 468 -12.77 7.93 2.60
N ARG A 469 -13.99 7.37 2.70
CA ARG A 469 -14.31 6.40 3.77
C ARG A 469 -13.53 5.10 3.61
N ALA A 470 -13.28 4.64 2.39
CA ALA A 470 -12.49 3.44 2.13
C ALA A 470 -11.00 3.67 2.45
N LEU A 471 -10.48 4.90 2.40
CA LEU A 471 -9.13 5.22 2.89
C LEU A 471 -8.98 5.08 4.42
N VAL A 472 -10.08 5.19 5.18
CA VAL A 472 -10.06 4.85 6.61
C VAL A 472 -9.88 3.33 6.81
N ASP A 473 -10.59 2.51 6.03
CA ASP A 473 -10.39 1.06 6.04
C ASP A 473 -8.98 0.68 5.63
N TYR A 474 -8.44 1.34 4.59
CA TYR A 474 -7.08 1.13 4.11
C TYR A 474 -6.06 1.26 5.25
N GLU A 475 -6.10 2.38 5.97
CA GLU A 475 -5.20 2.69 7.08
C GLU A 475 -5.34 1.70 8.26
N ILE A 476 -6.57 1.24 8.55
CA ILE A 476 -6.83 0.22 9.58
C ILE A 476 -6.27 -1.14 9.15
N LEU A 477 -6.56 -1.57 7.91
CA LEU A 477 -6.10 -2.85 7.37
C LEU A 477 -4.59 -2.95 7.23
N LEU A 478 -3.88 -1.83 7.07
CA LEU A 478 -2.41 -1.87 7.15
C LEU A 478 -1.95 -2.47 8.49
N ARG A 479 -2.67 -2.25 9.60
CA ARG A 479 -2.22 -2.59 10.97
C ARG A 479 -2.84 -3.84 11.59
N VAL A 480 -3.76 -4.52 10.91
CA VAL A 480 -4.29 -5.81 11.40
C VAL A 480 -3.19 -6.88 11.50
N GLY A 481 -3.45 -7.95 12.25
CA GLY A 481 -2.50 -9.06 12.39
C GLY A 481 -2.33 -9.80 11.06
N PHE A 482 -3.45 -10.22 10.48
CA PHE A 482 -3.49 -10.89 9.18
C PHE A 482 -4.59 -10.30 8.28
N LEU A 483 -4.36 -10.21 6.97
CA LEU A 483 -5.33 -9.69 5.99
C LEU A 483 -5.81 -10.82 5.08
N VAL A 484 -7.12 -10.91 4.83
CA VAL A 484 -7.68 -11.71 3.75
C VAL A 484 -8.47 -10.81 2.79
N GLY A 485 -8.29 -10.99 1.48
CA GLY A 485 -9.00 -10.23 0.45
C GLY A 485 -9.10 -10.97 -0.89
N VAL A 486 -9.49 -10.24 -1.93
CA VAL A 486 -9.66 -10.78 -3.29
C VAL A 486 -8.67 -10.21 -4.29
N VAL A 487 -8.20 -11.03 -5.23
CA VAL A 487 -7.20 -10.67 -6.25
C VAL A 487 -7.73 -9.66 -7.26
N GLU A 488 -9.03 -9.63 -7.52
CA GLU A 488 -9.65 -8.67 -8.43
C GLU A 488 -9.63 -7.24 -7.87
N SER A 489 -9.37 -7.09 -6.57
CA SER A 489 -9.37 -5.79 -5.91
C SER A 489 -7.97 -5.17 -5.86
N SER A 490 -7.77 -4.11 -6.63
CA SER A 490 -6.56 -3.28 -6.53
C SER A 490 -6.37 -2.63 -5.15
N PHE A 491 -7.46 -2.42 -4.39
CA PHE A 491 -7.40 -1.99 -3.00
C PHE A 491 -6.72 -3.04 -2.12
N ALA A 492 -7.15 -4.31 -2.23
CA ALA A 492 -6.59 -5.40 -1.45
C ALA A 492 -5.11 -5.65 -1.81
N TRP A 493 -4.77 -5.56 -3.09
CA TRP A 493 -3.39 -5.57 -3.57
C TRP A 493 -2.54 -4.49 -2.91
N ASN A 494 -3.01 -3.24 -2.89
CA ASN A 494 -2.22 -2.14 -2.34
C ASN A 494 -1.97 -2.32 -0.84
N VAL A 495 -2.96 -2.77 -0.08
CA VAL A 495 -2.80 -3.09 1.34
C VAL A 495 -1.83 -4.27 1.54
N ALA A 496 -2.00 -5.37 0.80
CA ALA A 496 -1.18 -6.57 0.94
C ALA A 496 0.30 -6.27 0.65
N MET A 497 0.59 -5.59 -0.46
CA MET A 497 1.96 -5.25 -0.83
C MET A 497 2.61 -4.25 0.14
N ARG A 498 1.87 -3.24 0.62
CA ARG A 498 2.36 -2.36 1.69
C ARG A 498 2.70 -3.13 2.96
N ARG A 499 1.82 -4.03 3.40
CA ARG A 499 2.07 -4.85 4.60
C ARG A 499 3.30 -5.74 4.43
N GLY A 500 3.48 -6.33 3.25
CA GLY A 500 4.67 -7.10 2.91
C GLY A 500 5.94 -6.27 3.03
N ASN A 501 5.94 -5.05 2.47
CA ASN A 501 7.07 -4.13 2.56
C ASN A 501 7.38 -3.70 3.99
N ALA A 502 6.36 -3.35 4.77
CA ALA A 502 6.54 -2.82 6.14
C ALA A 502 7.14 -3.84 7.10
N ARG A 503 6.79 -5.12 6.92
CA ARG A 503 6.99 -6.17 7.92
C ARG A 503 7.93 -7.30 7.46
N GLY A 504 8.37 -7.28 6.20
CA GLY A 504 9.21 -8.31 5.58
C GLY A 504 10.72 -8.03 5.60
N GLY A 505 11.21 -7.17 6.49
CA GLY A 505 12.62 -6.78 6.52
C GLY A 505 13.57 -7.94 6.87
N ASP A 506 14.38 -8.36 5.90
CA ASP A 506 15.85 -8.47 5.98
C ASP A 506 16.37 -8.78 4.56
N GLY A 507 17.39 -8.07 4.10
CA GLY A 507 17.84 -8.13 2.71
C GLY A 507 18.18 -9.55 2.23
N GLY A 508 17.63 -9.96 1.09
CA GLY A 508 18.05 -11.20 0.42
C GLY A 508 16.96 -11.99 -0.30
N GLY A 509 16.05 -11.36 -1.05
CA GLY A 509 15.01 -12.05 -1.82
C GLY A 509 15.19 -11.91 -3.34
N SER A 510 16.23 -12.55 -3.90
CA SER A 510 16.40 -12.89 -5.32
C SER A 510 15.70 -12.03 -6.39
N GLY A 511 16.12 -10.77 -6.60
CA GLY A 511 16.06 -10.07 -7.91
C GLY A 511 14.70 -9.88 -8.62
N LEU A 512 13.60 -10.39 -8.07
CA LEU A 512 12.22 -10.32 -8.57
C LEU A 512 11.34 -10.47 -7.32
N GLY A 513 10.98 -9.33 -6.71
CA GLY A 513 10.19 -9.17 -5.48
C GLY A 513 9.65 -10.46 -4.88
N GLY A 514 10.45 -11.03 -3.96
CA GLY A 514 10.42 -12.41 -3.48
C GLY A 514 9.04 -13.06 -3.53
N VAL A 515 8.97 -14.19 -4.26
CA VAL A 515 7.80 -15.05 -4.37
C VAL A 515 8.14 -16.34 -3.62
N GLY A 516 7.72 -16.47 -2.37
CA GLY A 516 8.01 -17.65 -1.55
C GLY A 516 7.52 -17.54 -0.11
N LYS A 517 7.25 -18.70 0.51
CA LYS A 517 6.64 -18.85 1.86
C LYS A 517 7.34 -18.07 2.99
N HIS A 518 8.56 -17.61 2.78
CA HIS A 518 9.39 -16.96 3.80
C HIS A 518 9.62 -15.46 3.59
N ASP A 519 9.68 -14.96 2.35
CA ASP A 519 10.25 -13.62 2.06
C ASP A 519 9.44 -12.75 1.09
N GLY A 520 8.20 -13.13 0.75
CA GLY A 520 7.30 -12.27 -0.03
C GLY A 520 6.25 -13.06 -0.80
N GLY A 521 5.11 -12.41 -1.07
CA GLY A 521 3.88 -13.06 -1.50
C GLY A 521 4.05 -14.01 -2.68
N TYR A 522 3.65 -15.27 -2.50
CA TYR A 522 3.55 -16.22 -3.60
C TYR A 522 2.42 -15.79 -4.53
N LEU A 523 2.75 -15.35 -5.75
CA LEU A 523 1.86 -15.25 -6.90
C LEU A 523 1.91 -16.57 -7.65
N GLY A 524 0.93 -17.44 -7.45
CA GLY A 524 0.86 -18.62 -8.29
C GLY A 524 -0.47 -19.31 -8.32
N LEU A 525 -0.59 -20.14 -9.35
CA LEU A 525 -1.62 -21.15 -9.45
C LEU A 525 -1.23 -22.26 -8.46
N PRO A 526 -2.19 -22.99 -7.86
CA PRO A 526 -1.86 -24.09 -6.95
C PRO A 526 -0.83 -25.11 -7.49
N GLU A 527 -0.57 -25.13 -8.82
CA GLU A 527 0.35 -26.06 -9.49
C GLU A 527 1.34 -25.44 -10.50
N GLU A 528 1.27 -24.14 -10.85
CA GLU A 528 2.09 -23.52 -11.93
C GLU A 528 2.64 -22.12 -11.58
N LYS A 529 3.87 -21.83 -12.01
CA LYS A 529 4.56 -20.52 -11.86
C LYS A 529 4.18 -19.56 -12.99
N PRO A 530 3.43 -18.47 -12.75
CA PRO A 530 2.86 -17.62 -13.81
C PRO A 530 3.87 -16.82 -14.65
N TRP A 531 5.13 -16.70 -14.22
CA TRP A 531 6.17 -15.95 -14.96
C TRP A 531 6.91 -16.81 -15.99
N GLU A 532 6.64 -18.12 -16.04
CA GLU A 532 7.19 -19.04 -17.04
C GLU A 532 6.26 -19.21 -18.26
N SER A 533 5.04 -18.64 -18.25
CA SER A 533 4.12 -18.74 -19.39
C SER A 533 4.38 -17.64 -20.43
N THR A 534 4.99 -18.04 -21.55
CA THR A 534 5.02 -17.25 -22.80
C THR A 534 3.68 -17.30 -23.56
N MET A 535 2.68 -18.01 -23.04
CA MET A 535 1.31 -18.07 -23.56
C MET A 535 0.34 -17.49 -22.52
N GLY A 536 -0.72 -16.83 -23.02
CA GLY A 536 -1.68 -16.03 -22.26
C GLY A 536 -2.22 -16.69 -20.98
N LEU A 537 -2.54 -15.85 -20.00
CA LEU A 537 -3.09 -16.26 -18.71
C LEU A 537 -4.51 -16.83 -18.90
N ASP A 538 -4.75 -18.07 -18.48
CA ASP A 538 -6.10 -18.64 -18.42
C ASP A 538 -6.91 -17.95 -17.31
N SER A 539 -7.95 -17.21 -17.71
CA SER A 539 -8.81 -16.43 -16.82
C SER A 539 -9.61 -17.27 -15.82
N GLN A 540 -9.68 -18.60 -16.00
CA GLN A 540 -10.40 -19.49 -15.08
C GLN A 540 -9.53 -20.02 -13.93
N LYS A 541 -8.20 -19.87 -13.99
CA LYS A 541 -7.30 -20.40 -12.97
C LYS A 541 -7.21 -19.46 -11.74
N LEU A 542 -7.19 -20.05 -10.54
CA LEU A 542 -7.08 -19.34 -9.27
C LEU A 542 -5.64 -18.85 -9.04
N VAL A 543 -5.44 -17.55 -8.91
CA VAL A 543 -4.21 -16.94 -8.44
C VAL A 543 -4.37 -16.62 -6.96
N MET A 544 -3.34 -16.97 -6.19
CA MET A 544 -3.20 -16.58 -4.81
C MET A 544 -2.07 -15.55 -4.70
N TRP A 545 -2.25 -14.52 -3.86
CA TRP A 545 -1.13 -13.85 -3.18
C TRP A 545 -1.08 -14.41 -1.78
N ASP A 546 0.05 -14.93 -1.33
CA ASP A 546 0.20 -15.50 0.01
C ASP A 546 1.53 -15.10 0.62
N ASP A 547 1.51 -14.18 1.58
CA ASP A 547 2.65 -13.80 2.41
C ASP A 547 2.36 -14.05 3.90
N ARG A 548 3.33 -13.78 4.78
CA ARG A 548 3.20 -13.99 6.24
C ARG A 548 2.04 -13.21 6.88
N TYR A 549 1.62 -12.10 6.26
CA TYR A 549 0.71 -11.11 6.81
C TYR A 549 -0.61 -10.99 6.03
N SER A 550 -0.68 -11.52 4.81
CA SER A 550 -1.76 -11.22 3.88
C SER A 550 -2.00 -12.38 2.92
N ARG A 551 -3.28 -12.62 2.61
CA ARG A 551 -3.68 -13.54 1.56
C ARG A 551 -4.77 -12.96 0.66
N LEU A 552 -4.57 -13.03 -0.64
CA LEU A 552 -5.57 -12.64 -1.64
C LEU A 552 -5.95 -13.86 -2.48
N TYR A 553 -7.25 -14.06 -2.68
CA TYR A 553 -7.80 -15.16 -3.49
C TYR A 553 -8.58 -14.62 -4.69
N GLY A 554 -8.39 -15.16 -5.88
CA GLY A 554 -9.23 -14.82 -7.03
C GLY A 554 -8.70 -15.36 -8.36
N ARG A 555 -9.28 -14.93 -9.48
CA ARG A 555 -8.92 -15.41 -10.83
C ARG A 555 -7.75 -14.61 -11.44
N ALA A 556 -6.98 -15.28 -12.31
CA ALA A 556 -5.65 -14.85 -12.75
C ALA A 556 -5.59 -13.57 -13.60
N GLY A 557 -6.60 -13.32 -14.45
CA GLY A 557 -6.50 -12.42 -15.61
C GLY A 557 -5.89 -11.03 -15.35
N ARG A 558 -6.33 -10.33 -14.29
CA ARG A 558 -5.86 -8.97 -13.94
C ARG A 558 -4.76 -8.91 -12.90
N ALA A 559 -4.50 -10.01 -12.20
CA ALA A 559 -3.63 -10.06 -11.03
C ALA A 559 -2.20 -9.61 -11.35
N ALA A 560 -1.63 -10.18 -12.42
CA ALA A 560 -0.26 -9.94 -12.82
C ALA A 560 -0.01 -8.47 -13.23
N VAL A 561 -1.01 -7.83 -13.83
CA VAL A 561 -0.93 -6.45 -14.30
C VAL A 561 -0.97 -5.48 -13.12
N ILE A 562 -1.89 -5.72 -12.17
CA ILE A 562 -1.92 -4.97 -10.91
C ILE A 562 -0.57 -5.15 -10.20
N PHE A 563 -0.10 -6.39 -10.05
CA PHE A 563 1.16 -6.66 -9.38
C PHE A 563 2.37 -6.02 -10.09
N LYS A 564 2.45 -6.02 -11.43
CA LYS A 564 3.61 -5.43 -12.13
C LYS A 564 3.57 -3.90 -12.14
N GLY A 565 2.37 -3.32 -12.23
CA GLY A 565 2.21 -1.88 -12.41
C GLY A 565 1.97 -1.06 -11.16
N MET A 566 1.79 -1.71 -10.00
CA MET A 566 1.43 -1.04 -8.76
C MET A 566 2.63 -0.58 -7.94
N TRP A 567 2.57 0.65 -7.45
CA TRP A 567 3.37 1.20 -6.38
C TRP A 567 2.70 0.93 -5.03
N PRO A 568 3.25 0.03 -4.20
CA PRO A 568 2.69 -0.30 -2.90
C PRO A 568 2.38 0.93 -2.04
#